data_AF-A0A9E0WSY8-F1
#
_entry.id   AF-A0A9E0WSY8-F1
#
_cell.length_a   1.000
_cell.length_b   1.000
_cell.length_c   1.000
_cell.angle_alpha   90.00
_cell.angle_beta   90.00
_cell.angle_gamma   90.00
#
_symmetry.space_group_name_H-M   'P 1'
#
loop_
_entity.id
_entity.type
_entity.pdbx_description
1 polymer ?
#
loop_
_entity_poly.entity_id
_entity_poly.type
_entity_poly.pdbx_seq_one_letter_code
_entity_poly.pdbx_strand_id
1 'polypeptide(L)'
;DIYGYAPQRVNSLHHQCVGELGKGLVIEARSHIDRVAEAIRHTAHPFVMGVQWHPEFHINPQEATQGVLDSGPLMMAFLKAALRRAGRVRRLTEGMSRVRERAFELGGR
;
A
#
# COMPACT_ATOMS: atom_id res chain seq x y z
N ASP A 1 -5.04 3.41 8.54
CA ASP A 1 -3.71 3.23 9.18
C ASP A 1 -2.51 3.37 8.26
N ILE A 2 -2.53 2.87 7.01
CA ILE A 2 -1.34 2.92 6.12
C ILE A 2 -1.09 4.32 5.55
N TYR A 3 -2.14 5.00 5.07
CA TYR A 3 -2.04 6.28 4.34
C TYR A 3 -2.73 7.45 5.04
N GLY A 4 -3.26 7.23 6.25
CA GLY A 4 -4.13 8.21 6.91
C GLY A 4 -5.49 8.33 6.22
N TYR A 5 -6.15 9.48 6.42
CA TYR A 5 -7.53 9.74 5.97
C TYR A 5 -7.65 10.92 4.99
N ALA A 6 -6.53 11.58 4.67
CA ALA A 6 -6.52 12.65 3.69
C ALA A 6 -6.77 12.08 2.28
N PRO A 7 -7.56 12.74 1.42
CA PRO A 7 -7.75 12.32 0.04
C PRO A 7 -6.42 12.14 -0.69
N GLN A 8 -6.30 11.05 -1.44
CA GLN A 8 -5.11 10.72 -2.23
C GLN A 8 -5.49 10.61 -3.71
N ARG A 9 -4.55 10.94 -4.60
CA ARG A 9 -4.70 10.68 -6.04
C ARG A 9 -4.13 9.31 -6.35
N VAL A 10 -4.87 8.49 -7.09
CA VAL A 10 -4.44 7.17 -7.54
C VAL A 10 -4.63 7.05 -9.04
N ASN A 11 -3.97 6.06 -9.66
CA ASN A 11 -4.26 5.70 -11.05
C ASN A 11 -5.58 4.89 -11.11
N SER A 12 -6.23 4.91 -12.27
CA SER A 12 -7.49 4.19 -12.53
C SER A 12 -7.44 3.60 -13.93
N LEU A 13 -7.33 2.27 -14.01
CA LEU A 13 -7.16 1.52 -15.25
C LEU A 13 -8.05 0.26 -15.25
N HIS A 14 -9.32 0.45 -14.89
CA HIS A 14 -10.30 -0.63 -14.75
C HIS A 14 -11.67 -0.21 -15.29
N HIS A 15 -12.37 -1.16 -15.93
CA HIS A 15 -13.74 -0.96 -16.43
C HIS A 15 -14.80 -1.60 -15.51
N GLN A 16 -14.37 -2.25 -14.44
CA GLN A 16 -15.21 -2.94 -13.48
C GLN A 16 -14.85 -2.47 -12.07
N CYS A 17 -15.80 -2.61 -11.15
CA CYS A 17 -15.60 -2.30 -9.75
C CYS A 17 -16.38 -3.26 -8.85
N VAL A 18 -16.09 -3.21 -7.56
CA VAL A 18 -16.82 -3.97 -6.54
C VAL A 18 -18.26 -3.46 -6.43
N GLY A 19 -19.22 -4.32 -6.78
CA GLY A 19 -20.66 -4.06 -6.58
C GLY A 19 -21.12 -4.38 -5.15
N GLU A 20 -20.89 -5.62 -4.71
CA GLU A 20 -21.25 -6.09 -3.36
C GLU A 20 -20.03 -6.68 -2.65
N LEU A 21 -19.93 -6.43 -1.35
CA LEU A 21 -18.85 -6.98 -0.52
C LEU A 21 -19.19 -8.41 -0.08
N GLY A 22 -18.19 -9.29 -0.14
CA GLY A 22 -18.23 -10.57 0.53
C GLY A 22 -18.26 -10.44 2.07
N LYS A 23 -18.66 -11.51 2.75
CA LYS A 23 -18.73 -11.56 4.22
C LYS A 23 -17.38 -11.20 4.86
N GLY A 24 -17.42 -10.33 5.87
CA GLY A 24 -16.23 -9.93 6.63
C GLY A 24 -15.34 -8.90 5.95
N LEU A 25 -15.68 -8.48 4.72
CA LEU A 25 -15.02 -7.36 4.04
C LEU A 25 -15.69 -6.04 4.40
N VAL A 26 -14.88 -4.99 4.51
CA VAL A 26 -15.32 -3.61 4.70
C VAL A 26 -14.60 -2.70 3.71
N ILE A 27 -15.21 -1.57 3.39
CA ILE A 27 -14.62 -0.54 2.52
C ILE A 27 -13.71 0.35 3.33
N GLU A 28 -12.49 0.54 2.84
CA GLU A 28 -11.45 1.38 3.44
C GLU A 28 -11.28 2.71 2.71
N ALA A 29 -11.54 2.74 1.40
CA ALA A 29 -11.47 3.95 0.60
C ALA A 29 -12.58 3.97 -0.45
N ARG A 30 -13.06 5.17 -0.76
CA ARG A 30 -13.95 5.43 -1.88
C ARG A 30 -13.42 6.60 -2.70
N SER A 31 -13.59 6.52 -4.00
CA SER A 31 -13.40 7.68 -4.88
C SER A 31 -14.37 8.79 -4.47
N HIS A 32 -13.86 10.03 -4.42
CA HIS A 32 -14.68 11.19 -4.07
C HIS A 32 -15.58 11.64 -5.24
N ILE A 33 -15.29 11.20 -6.47
CA ILE A 33 -15.98 11.62 -7.69
C ILE A 33 -17.23 10.77 -7.90
N ASP A 34 -17.08 9.45 -7.87
CA ASP A 34 -18.11 8.47 -8.25
C ASP A 34 -18.50 7.49 -7.13
N ARG A 35 -17.85 7.60 -5.96
CA ARG A 35 -18.09 6.77 -4.76
C ARG A 35 -17.75 5.28 -4.92
N VAL A 36 -17.10 4.90 -6.02
CA VAL A 36 -16.58 3.55 -6.25
C VAL A 36 -15.66 3.15 -5.10
N ALA A 37 -15.75 1.89 -4.65
CA ALA A 37 -14.87 1.36 -3.63
C ALA A 37 -13.46 1.18 -4.21
N GLU A 38 -12.49 1.90 -3.64
CA GLU A 38 -11.09 1.92 -4.09
C GLU A 38 -10.21 1.01 -3.25
N ALA A 39 -10.59 0.76 -2.00
CA ALA A 39 -9.90 -0.19 -1.13
C ALA A 39 -10.88 -0.93 -0.24
N ILE A 40 -10.58 -2.20 0.01
CA ILE A 40 -11.32 -3.08 0.91
C ILE A 40 -10.35 -3.84 1.82
N ARG A 41 -10.81 -4.26 3.00
CA ARG A 41 -10.06 -5.19 3.86
C ARG A 41 -10.96 -6.20 4.52
N HIS A 42 -10.39 -7.33 4.94
CA HIS A 42 -11.08 -8.26 5.81
C HIS A 42 -10.89 -7.87 7.28
N THR A 43 -11.92 -8.00 8.10
CA THR A 43 -11.87 -7.60 9.52
C THR A 43 -11.37 -8.69 10.45
N ALA A 44 -11.45 -9.97 10.06
CA ALA A 44 -11.08 -11.10 10.92
C ALA A 44 -9.73 -11.76 10.59
N HIS A 45 -8.96 -11.25 9.62
CA HIS A 45 -7.66 -11.82 9.25
C HIS A 45 -6.52 -10.82 9.52
N PRO A 46 -5.31 -11.30 9.89
CA PRO A 46 -4.20 -10.42 10.27
C PRO A 46 -3.79 -9.43 9.17
N PHE A 47 -3.89 -9.85 7.91
CA PHE A 47 -3.65 -8.98 6.76
C PHE A 47 -4.37 -9.54 5.53
N VAL A 48 -5.46 -8.89 5.13
CA VAL A 48 -6.14 -9.08 3.84
C VAL A 48 -6.61 -7.71 3.41
N MET A 49 -6.08 -7.22 2.29
CA MET A 49 -6.40 -5.92 1.71
C MET A 49 -6.45 -6.06 0.20
N GLY A 50 -7.44 -5.42 -0.42
CA GLY A 50 -7.53 -5.26 -1.86
C GLY A 50 -7.60 -3.77 -2.19
N VAL A 51 -6.92 -3.36 -3.25
CA VAL A 51 -6.95 -2.00 -3.78
C VAL A 51 -7.33 -2.06 -5.24
N GLN A 52 -8.09 -1.08 -5.71
CA GLN A 52 -8.59 -1.01 -7.08
C GLN A 52 -7.60 -0.32 -8.02
N TRP A 53 -6.80 0.61 -7.49
CA TRP A 53 -5.65 1.18 -8.18
C TRP A 53 -4.50 0.18 -8.30
N HIS A 54 -3.51 0.54 -9.11
CA HIS A 54 -2.33 -0.25 -9.42
C HIS A 54 -1.09 0.28 -8.67
N PRO A 55 -0.78 -0.24 -7.47
CA PRO A 55 0.40 0.18 -6.71
C PRO A 55 1.73 -0.28 -7.34
N GLU A 56 1.71 -1.21 -8.29
CA GLU A 56 2.88 -1.69 -9.03
C GLU A 56 3.35 -0.73 -10.11
N PHE A 57 2.52 0.22 -10.54
CA PHE A 57 2.96 1.24 -11.47
C PHE A 57 3.87 2.22 -10.77
N HIS A 58 5.17 1.98 -10.93
CA HIS A 58 6.22 2.88 -10.54
C HIS A 58 6.15 4.12 -11.40
N ILE A 59 5.69 5.18 -10.77
CA ILE A 59 5.77 6.52 -11.30
C ILE A 59 7.26 6.79 -11.55
N ASN A 60 7.66 6.95 -12.82
CA ASN A 60 9.03 7.37 -13.11
C ASN A 60 9.26 8.78 -12.53
N PRO A 61 10.51 9.22 -12.30
CA PRO A 61 10.77 10.52 -11.68
C PRO A 61 10.08 11.71 -12.38
N GLN A 62 9.80 11.58 -13.67
CA GLN A 62 9.10 12.58 -14.48
C GLN A 62 7.58 12.61 -14.23
N GLU A 63 6.98 11.51 -13.80
CA GLU A 63 5.56 11.40 -13.45
C GLU A 63 5.32 11.63 -11.94
N ALA A 64 6.37 11.61 -11.10
CA ALA A 64 6.26 11.83 -9.65
C ALA A 64 5.69 13.21 -9.30
N THR A 65 5.83 14.16 -10.22
CA THR A 65 5.20 15.49 -10.23
C THR A 65 3.67 15.46 -10.30
N GLN A 66 3.03 14.33 -10.62
CA GLN A 66 1.56 14.22 -10.68
C GLN A 66 0.90 13.95 -9.33
N GLY A 67 1.69 13.74 -8.26
CA GLY A 67 1.16 13.58 -6.90
C GLY A 67 0.31 12.33 -6.71
N VAL A 68 0.59 11.27 -7.48
CA VAL A 68 -0.03 9.95 -7.30
C VAL A 68 0.53 9.29 -6.03
N LEU A 69 -0.34 8.55 -5.33
CA LEU A 69 -0.06 7.92 -4.04
C LEU A 69 1.17 7.01 -4.10
N ASP A 70 2.09 7.21 -3.16
CA ASP A 70 3.25 6.34 -2.98
C ASP A 70 2.83 4.92 -2.56
N SER A 71 3.26 3.92 -3.33
CA SER A 71 2.99 2.51 -3.06
C SER A 71 3.83 1.92 -1.92
N GLY A 72 4.94 2.57 -1.55
CA GLY A 72 5.90 2.10 -0.56
C GLY A 72 5.28 1.66 0.77
N PRO A 73 4.43 2.47 1.42
CA PRO A 73 3.76 2.10 2.66
C PRO A 73 2.90 0.83 2.56
N LEU A 74 2.12 0.66 1.49
CA LEU A 74 1.29 -0.54 1.29
C LEU A 74 2.14 -1.79 1.06
N MET A 75 3.15 -1.70 0.19
CA MET A 75 4.06 -2.81 -0.09
C MET A 75 4.81 -3.23 1.18
N MET A 76 5.28 -2.26 1.97
CA MET A 76 5.94 -2.51 3.24
C MET A 76 5.00 -3.14 4.27
N ALA A 77 3.73 -2.72 4.33
CA ALA A 77 2.74 -3.33 5.20
C ALA A 77 2.49 -4.80 4.84
N PHE A 78 2.35 -5.11 3.54
CA PHE A 78 2.23 -6.48 3.05
C PHE A 78 3.46 -7.33 3.39
N LEU A 79 4.68 -6.85 3.12
CA LEU A 79 5.91 -7.57 3.43
C LEU A 79 6.03 -7.86 4.93
N LYS A 80 5.74 -6.87 5.79
CA LYS A 80 5.72 -7.07 7.26
C LYS A 80 4.73 -8.15 7.67
N ALA A 81 3.53 -8.16 7.07
CA ALA A 81 2.53 -9.20 7.34
C ALA A 81 2.98 -10.59 6.89
N ALA A 82 3.56 -10.71 5.69
CA ALA A 82 4.10 -11.95 5.17
C ALA A 82 5.22 -12.51 6.07
N LEU A 83 6.11 -11.65 6.57
CA LEU A 83 7.18 -12.05 7.47
C LEU A 83 6.68 -12.46 8.85
N ARG A 84 5.65 -11.79 9.37
CA ARG A 84 4.95 -12.21 10.59
C ARG A 84 4.38 -13.60 10.43
N ARG A 85 3.69 -13.86 9.31
CA ARG A 85 3.16 -15.19 8.99
C ARG A 85 4.26 -16.25 8.88
N ALA A 86 5.41 -15.90 8.32
CA ALA A 86 6.56 -16.81 8.21
C ALA A 86 7.37 -16.98 9.50
N GLY A 87 7.04 -16.25 10.59
CA GLY A 87 7.83 -16.24 11.82
C GLY A 87 9.21 -15.57 11.70
N ARG A 88 9.41 -14.69 10.70
CA ARG A 88 10.72 -14.13 10.31
C ARG A 88 10.92 -12.64 10.62
N VAL A 89 10.02 -12.01 11.39
CA VAL A 89 9.98 -10.55 11.62
C VAL A 89 11.32 -9.98 12.09
N ARG A 90 11.98 -10.63 13.06
CA ARG A 90 13.25 -10.17 13.65
C ARG A 90 14.35 -9.93 12.59
N ARG A 91 14.47 -10.83 11.60
CA ARG A 91 15.49 -10.75 10.55
C ARG A 91 15.29 -9.59 9.58
N LEU A 92 14.05 -9.15 9.35
CA LEU A 92 13.80 -8.05 8.41
C LEU A 92 14.02 -6.67 9.05
N THR A 93 13.72 -6.52 10.35
CA THR A 93 14.01 -5.27 11.07
C THR A 93 15.51 -5.02 11.09
N GLU A 94 16.30 -6.06 11.36
CA GLU A 94 17.77 -6.02 11.27
C GLU A 94 18.27 -5.71 9.86
N GLY A 95 17.67 -6.31 8.82
CA GLY A 95 18.03 -6.05 7.42
C GLY A 95 17.72 -4.63 6.95
N MET A 96 16.54 -4.10 7.30
CA MET A 96 16.14 -2.73 6.95
C MET A 96 17.02 -1.68 7.64
N SER A 97 17.37 -1.89 8.92
CA SER A 97 18.31 -1.01 9.63
C SER A 97 19.66 -0.96 8.92
N ARG A 98 20.20 -2.11 8.50
CA ARG A 98 21.47 -2.18 7.76
C ARG A 98 21.41 -1.48 6.40
N VAL A 99 20.30 -1.60 5.67
CA VAL A 99 20.12 -0.89 4.39
C VAL A 99 20.03 0.62 4.62
N ARG A 100 19.36 1.07 5.68
CA ARG A 100 19.28 2.50 6.04
C ARG A 100 20.62 3.07 6.47
N GLU A 101 21.39 2.35 7.28
CA GLU A 101 22.77 2.70 7.65
C GLU A 101 23.64 2.86 6.40
N ARG A 102 23.59 1.88 5.49
CA ARG A 102 24.37 1.90 4.25
C ARG A 102 23.95 3.01 3.29
N ALA A 103 22.66 3.32 3.20
CA ALA A 103 22.17 4.45 2.41
C ALA A 103 22.58 5.81 3.01
N PHE A 104 22.67 5.90 4.34
CA PHE A 104 23.16 7.10 5.04
C PHE A 104 24.67 7.29 4.85
N GLU A 105 25.46 6.21 4.89
CA GLU A 105 26.89 6.21 4.58
C GLU A 105 27.20 6.64 3.14
N LEU A 106 26.31 6.32 2.20
CA LEU A 106 26.47 6.65 0.78
C LEU A 106 25.91 8.03 0.39
N GLY A 107 24.96 8.58 1.15
CA GLY A 107 24.33 9.88 0.91
C GLY A 107 24.91 11.06 1.69
N GLY A 108 25.89 10.81 2.57
CA GLY A 108 26.56 11.83 3.39
C GLY A 108 27.80 12.47 2.75
N ARG A 109 27.87 12.58 1.41
CA ARG A 109 28.88 13.35 0.68
C ARG A 109 28.23 14.45 -0.13
#